data_AF-A0A4Q3JL24-F1
#
_entry.id   AF-A0A4Q3JL24-F1
#
_cell.length_a   1.000
_cell.length_b   1.000
_cell.length_c   1.000
_cell.angle_alpha   90.00
_cell.angle_beta   90.00
_cell.angle_gamma   90.00
#
_symmetry.space_group_name_H-M   'P 1'
#
loop_
_entity.id
_entity.type
_entity.pdbx_description
1 polymer ?
#
loop_
_entity_poly.entity_id
_entity_poly.type
_entity_poly.pdbx_seq_one_letter_code
_entity_poly.pdbx_strand_id
1 'polypeptide(L)'
;MNMAANVSRIINNVASFLSTAYGFVLTFIALLVGIGVGVMLQFNDVFMFGFNLFLSVAAIVISGIILVSGARSEAALHVKLDYLIECSKANNKAIGLEHKDVGEIEKERRRVEEHASKALDDAIEEEVSEQLDERGIRPRGPSVPAA
;
A
#
# COMPACT_ATOMS: atom_id res chain seq x y z
N MET A 1 -20.60 25.16 7.46
CA MET A 1 -19.22 24.78 7.84
C MET A 1 -19.12 23.93 9.11
N ASN A 2 -19.98 24.08 10.12
CA ASN A 2 -19.86 23.32 11.38
C ASN A 2 -20.21 21.82 11.26
N MET A 3 -21.15 21.44 10.39
CA MET A 3 -21.61 20.05 10.28
C MET A 3 -20.56 19.12 9.66
N ALA A 4 -19.91 19.52 8.57
CA ALA A 4 -18.87 18.72 7.92
C ALA A 4 -17.67 18.46 8.86
N ALA A 5 -17.22 19.49 9.59
CA ALA A 5 -16.11 19.37 10.54
C ALA A 5 -16.44 18.46 11.73
N ASN A 6 -17.71 18.38 12.13
CA ASN A 6 -18.16 17.49 13.20
C ASN A 6 -18.27 16.05 12.71
N VAL A 7 -18.82 15.83 11.51
CA VAL A 7 -18.92 14.51 10.89
C VAL A 7 -17.53 13.91 10.67
N SER A 8 -16.58 14.67 10.13
CA SER A 8 -15.21 14.19 9.94
C SER A 8 -14.50 13.86 11.26
N ARG A 9 -14.80 14.59 12.35
CA ARG A 9 -14.27 14.27 13.69
C ARG A 9 -14.84 12.97 14.22
N ILE A 10 -16.15 12.74 14.07
CA ILE A 10 -16.80 11.50 14.50
C ILE A 10 -16.23 10.32 13.71
N ILE A 11 -16.14 10.44 12.38
CA ILE A 11 -15.57 9.40 11.52
C ILE A 11 -14.14 9.06 11.94
N ASN A 12 -13.27 10.07 12.15
CA ASN A 12 -11.88 9.81 12.54
C ASN A 12 -11.76 9.20 13.95
N ASN A 13 -12.61 9.61 14.89
CA ASN A 13 -12.61 9.04 16.24
C ASN A 13 -13.08 7.58 16.22
N VAL A 14 -14.13 7.26 15.47
CA VAL A 14 -14.61 5.88 15.32
C VAL A 14 -13.58 5.03 14.56
N ALA A 15 -13.00 5.56 13.49
CA ALA A 15 -11.95 4.87 12.72
C ALA A 15 -10.72 4.55 13.58
N SER A 16 -10.23 5.53 14.35
CA SER A 16 -9.07 5.35 15.23
C SER A 16 -9.36 4.38 16.38
N PHE A 17 -10.58 4.43 16.93
CA PHE A 17 -11.01 3.43 17.91
C PHE A 17 -10.99 2.03 17.29
N LEU A 18 -11.62 1.86 16.13
CA LEU A 18 -11.76 0.57 15.46
C LEU A 18 -10.45 0.00 14.94
N SER A 19 -9.48 0.85 14.60
CA SER A 19 -8.14 0.45 14.14
C SER A 19 -7.17 0.11 15.28
N THR A 20 -7.53 0.41 16.52
CA THR A 20 -6.72 0.05 17.69
C THR A 20 -7.00 -1.41 18.10
N ALA A 21 -5.97 -2.13 18.57
CA ALA A 21 -6.13 -3.50 19.08
C ALA A 21 -7.24 -3.64 20.12
N TYR A 22 -7.38 -2.66 21.02
CA TYR A 22 -8.47 -2.61 22.00
C TYR A 22 -9.85 -2.50 21.36
N GLY A 23 -10.03 -1.67 20.33
CA GLY A 23 -11.32 -1.52 19.66
C GLY A 23 -11.69 -2.76 18.86
N PHE A 24 -10.71 -3.42 18.23
CA PHE A 24 -10.91 -4.72 17.59
C PHE A 24 -11.40 -5.77 18.60
N VAL A 25 -10.69 -5.94 19.72
CA VAL A 25 -11.07 -6.92 20.76
C VAL A 25 -12.45 -6.60 21.33
N LEU A 26 -12.77 -5.33 21.61
CA LEU A 26 -14.09 -4.95 22.13
C LEU A 26 -15.21 -5.27 21.13
N THR A 27 -14.99 -4.97 19.85
CA THR A 27 -15.96 -5.25 18.78
C THR A 27 -16.16 -6.77 18.62
N PHE A 28 -15.09 -7.55 18.74
CA PHE A 28 -15.14 -9.01 18.71
C PHE A 28 -15.90 -9.59 19.90
N ILE A 29 -15.65 -9.08 21.12
CA ILE A 29 -16.41 -9.47 22.31
C ILE A 29 -17.90 -9.12 22.14
N ALA A 30 -18.21 -7.93 21.63
CA ALA A 30 -19.60 -7.52 21.37
C ALA A 30 -20.30 -8.48 20.37
N LEU A 31 -19.57 -8.93 19.33
CA LEU A 31 -20.07 -9.92 18.39
C LEU A 31 -20.36 -11.27 19.09
N LEU A 32 -19.42 -11.76 19.92
CA LEU A 32 -19.60 -13.00 20.68
C LEU A 32 -20.77 -12.91 21.66
N VAL A 33 -20.95 -11.78 22.34
CA VAL A 33 -22.11 -11.53 23.21
C VAL A 33 -23.40 -11.58 22.39
N GLY A 34 -23.43 -10.97 21.20
CA GLY A 34 -24.57 -11.04 20.28
C GLY A 34 -24.91 -12.48 19.89
N ILE A 35 -23.91 -13.29 19.56
CA ILE A 35 -24.09 -14.73 19.28
C ILE A 35 -24.62 -15.47 20.52
N GLY A 36 -24.08 -15.17 21.71
CA GLY A 36 -24.55 -15.76 22.97
C GLY A 36 -26.01 -15.41 23.28
N VAL A 37 -26.44 -14.17 23.01
CA VAL A 37 -27.85 -13.77 23.08
C VAL A 37 -28.68 -14.56 22.07
N GLY A 38 -28.17 -14.76 20.86
CA GLY A 38 -28.80 -15.62 19.85
C GLY A 38 -29.03 -17.05 20.33
N VAL A 39 -28.03 -17.66 20.99
CA VAL A 39 -28.15 -18.99 21.60
C VAL A 39 -29.25 -19.02 22.68
N MET A 40 -29.31 -18.00 23.54
CA MET A 40 -30.35 -17.89 24.59
C MET A 40 -31.77 -17.76 24.02
N LEU A 41 -31.90 -17.09 22.86
CA LEU A 41 -33.16 -16.94 22.13
C LEU A 41 -33.43 -18.08 21.14
N GLN A 42 -32.64 -19.16 21.20
CA GLN A 42 -32.70 -20.31 20.29
C GLN A 42 -32.65 -19.93 18.81
N PHE A 43 -31.98 -18.83 18.48
CA PHE A 43 -31.91 -18.28 17.13
C PHE A 43 -33.29 -18.21 16.45
N ASN A 44 -34.27 -17.56 17.09
CA ASN A 44 -35.57 -17.37 16.44
C ASN A 44 -35.45 -16.53 15.15
N ASP A 45 -36.44 -16.66 14.26
CA ASP A 45 -36.42 -16.03 12.92
C ASP A 45 -36.27 -14.50 12.99
N VAL A 46 -36.91 -13.85 13.97
CA VAL A 46 -36.85 -12.39 14.15
C VAL A 46 -35.45 -11.94 14.54
N PHE A 47 -34.82 -12.65 15.47
CA PHE A 47 -33.47 -12.36 15.92
C PHE A 47 -32.47 -12.61 14.79
N MET A 48 -32.54 -13.76 14.12
CA MET A 48 -31.63 -14.08 13.01
C MET A 48 -31.75 -13.06 11.88
N PHE A 49 -32.97 -12.69 11.49
CA PHE A 49 -33.19 -11.67 10.47
C PHE A 49 -32.62 -10.31 10.89
N GLY A 50 -32.94 -9.84 12.10
CA GLY A 50 -32.46 -8.56 12.61
C GLY A 50 -30.95 -8.51 12.78
N PHE A 51 -30.35 -9.58 13.30
CA PHE A 51 -28.91 -9.66 13.56
C PHE A 51 -28.09 -9.69 12.26
N ASN A 52 -28.51 -10.47 11.27
CA ASN A 52 -27.83 -10.50 9.96
C ASN A 52 -27.95 -9.16 9.22
N LEU A 53 -29.13 -8.53 9.26
CA LEU A 53 -29.32 -7.21 8.67
C LEU A 53 -28.43 -6.17 9.36
N PHE A 54 -28.38 -6.18 10.69
CA PHE A 54 -27.53 -5.29 11.47
C PHE A 54 -26.06 -5.47 11.12
N LEU A 55 -25.56 -6.70 11.06
CA LEU A 55 -24.16 -6.99 10.69
C LEU A 55 -23.83 -6.51 9.29
N SER A 56 -24.73 -6.72 8.33
CA SER A 56 -24.53 -6.26 6.95
C SER A 56 -24.41 -4.73 6.88
N VAL A 57 -25.34 -4.00 7.51
CA VAL A 57 -25.31 -2.53 7.56
C VAL A 57 -24.06 -2.05 8.31
N ALA A 58 -23.74 -2.67 9.46
CA ALA A 58 -22.56 -2.32 10.25
C ALA A 58 -21.27 -2.53 9.45
N ALA A 59 -21.14 -3.63 8.71
CA ALA A 59 -19.99 -3.91 7.86
C ALA A 59 -19.81 -2.83 6.76
N ILE A 60 -20.90 -2.43 6.10
CA ILE A 60 -20.87 -1.36 5.09
C ILE A 60 -20.41 -0.03 5.71
N VAL A 61 -21.00 0.34 6.86
CA VAL A 61 -20.66 1.58 7.56
C VAL A 61 -19.20 1.58 8.02
N ILE A 62 -18.74 0.49 8.65
CA ILE A 62 -17.36 0.32 9.10
C ILE A 62 -16.38 0.41 7.92
N SER A 63 -16.66 -0.32 6.84
CA SER A 63 -15.85 -0.27 5.61
C SER A 63 -15.78 1.16 5.07
N GLY A 64 -16.92 1.86 4.99
CA GLY A 64 -16.96 3.26 4.56
C GLY A 64 -16.14 4.20 5.45
N ILE A 65 -16.23 4.05 6.77
CA ILE A 65 -15.42 4.83 7.74
C ILE A 65 -13.93 4.59 7.50
N ILE A 66 -13.51 3.33 7.32
CA ILE A 66 -12.12 2.97 7.06
C ILE A 66 -11.65 3.56 5.73
N LEU A 67 -12.44 3.47 4.66
CA LEU A 67 -12.12 4.05 3.35
C LEU A 67 -11.90 5.57 3.43
N VAL A 68 -12.79 6.30 4.11
CA VAL A 68 -12.68 7.75 4.27
C VAL A 68 -11.43 8.13 5.10
N SER A 69 -11.16 7.41 6.18
CA SER A 69 -9.97 7.63 7.00
C SER A 69 -8.68 7.26 6.25
N GLY A 70 -8.73 6.22 5.41
CA GLY A 70 -7.63 5.72 4.60
C GLY A 70 -7.22 6.71 3.52
N ALA A 71 -8.18 7.22 2.73
CA ALA A 71 -7.91 8.15 1.63
C ALA A 71 -7.13 9.40 2.07
N ARG A 72 -7.44 9.94 3.25
CA ARG A 72 -6.69 11.08 3.82
C ARG A 72 -5.26 10.71 4.19
N SER A 73 -5.08 9.53 4.77
CA SER A 73 -3.78 9.03 5.22
C SER A 73 -2.89 8.70 4.02
N GLU A 74 -3.46 8.14 2.97
CA GLU A 74 -2.81 7.86 1.70
C GLU A 74 -2.32 9.16 1.02
N ALA A 75 -3.18 10.17 0.90
CA ALA A 75 -2.80 11.46 0.34
C ALA A 75 -1.64 12.13 1.12
N ALA A 76 -1.65 12.04 2.46
CA ALA A 76 -0.56 12.54 3.28
C ALA A 76 0.74 11.76 3.10
N LEU A 77 0.65 10.46 2.81
CA LEU A 77 1.81 9.62 2.51
C LEU A 77 2.40 9.98 1.15
N HIS A 78 1.58 10.14 0.11
CA HIS A 78 2.02 10.58 -1.23
C HIS A 78 2.77 11.90 -1.16
N VAL A 79 2.22 12.92 -0.48
CA VAL A 79 2.90 14.22 -0.33
C VAL A 79 4.25 14.11 0.39
N LYS A 80 4.34 13.27 1.43
CA LYS A 80 5.62 13.04 2.13
C LYS A 80 6.65 12.35 1.23
N LEU A 81 6.20 11.42 0.41
CA LEU A 81 7.06 10.71 -0.55
C LEU A 81 7.53 11.65 -1.66
N ASP A 82 6.64 12.49 -2.19
CA ASP A 82 6.97 13.51 -3.19
C ASP A 82 8.06 14.45 -2.70
N TYR A 83 7.93 14.93 -1.44
CA TYR A 83 8.94 15.80 -0.84
C TYR A 83 10.30 15.10 -0.65
N LEU A 84 10.31 13.82 -0.28
CA LEU A 84 11.55 13.04 -0.19
C LEU A 84 12.18 12.80 -1.57
N ILE A 85 11.39 12.55 -2.61
CA ILE A 85 11.88 12.42 -3.98
C ILE A 85 12.51 13.73 -4.42
N GLU A 86 11.81 14.86 -4.24
CA GLU A 86 12.29 16.20 -4.58
C GLU A 86 13.62 16.57 -3.90
N CYS A 87 13.79 16.22 -2.63
CA CYS A 87 14.99 16.55 -1.85
C CYS A 87 16.13 15.52 -1.99
N SER A 88 15.91 14.39 -2.67
CA SER A 88 16.90 13.32 -2.80
C SER A 88 17.53 13.27 -4.19
N LYS A 89 18.40 12.27 -4.44
CA LYS A 89 18.91 11.97 -5.78
C LYS A 89 17.93 11.12 -6.61
N ALA A 90 16.71 10.90 -6.12
CA ALA A 90 15.69 10.15 -6.84
C ALA A 90 15.20 10.91 -8.08
N ASN A 91 14.64 10.19 -9.05
CA ASN A 91 14.13 10.80 -10.26
C ASN A 91 12.77 11.46 -10.00
N ASN A 92 12.70 12.78 -10.14
CA ASN A 92 11.46 13.57 -9.98
C ASN A 92 10.30 13.15 -10.90
N LYS A 93 10.56 12.32 -11.92
CA LYS A 93 9.52 11.72 -12.76
C LYS A 93 8.54 10.82 -11.99
N ALA A 94 8.92 10.36 -10.79
CA ALA A 94 8.07 9.58 -9.91
C ALA A 94 7.01 10.41 -9.15
N ILE A 95 7.17 11.75 -9.10
CA ILE A 95 6.22 12.66 -8.45
C ILE A 95 4.92 12.71 -9.26
N GLY A 96 3.78 12.56 -8.58
CA GLY A 96 2.45 12.66 -9.21
C GLY A 96 2.09 11.47 -10.10
N LEU A 97 2.79 10.34 -9.97
CA LEU A 97 2.52 9.14 -10.77
C LEU A 97 1.14 8.54 -10.48
N GLU A 98 0.61 8.74 -9.27
CA GLU A 98 -0.71 8.29 -8.79
C GLU A 98 -1.90 8.93 -9.53
N HIS A 99 -1.66 10.02 -10.26
CA HIS A 99 -2.68 10.67 -11.10
C HIS A 99 -2.72 10.14 -12.54
N LYS A 100 -1.79 9.25 -12.91
CA LYS A 100 -1.73 8.68 -14.26
C LYS A 100 -2.62 7.45 -14.40
N ASP A 101 -2.92 7.10 -15.65
CA ASP A 101 -3.64 5.85 -15.93
C ASP A 101 -2.82 4.63 -15.54
N VAL A 102 -3.49 3.53 -15.19
CA VAL A 102 -2.87 2.26 -14.79
C VAL A 102 -1.87 1.78 -15.85
N GLY A 103 -2.22 1.91 -17.13
CA GLY A 103 -1.34 1.50 -18.23
C GLY A 103 -0.08 2.37 -18.36
N GLU A 104 -0.16 3.64 -17.99
CA GLU A 104 0.99 4.55 -17.99
C GLU A 104 1.89 4.31 -16.76
N ILE A 105 1.30 4.08 -15.59
CA ILE A 105 2.03 3.70 -14.37
C ILE A 105 2.84 2.42 -14.61
N GLU A 106 2.25 1.41 -15.24
CA GLU A 106 2.93 0.14 -15.54
C GLU A 106 4.11 0.33 -16.50
N LYS A 107 3.97 1.19 -17.51
CA LYS A 107 5.06 1.52 -18.44
C LYS A 107 6.20 2.22 -17.74
N GLU A 108 5.89 3.17 -16.86
CA GLU A 108 6.91 3.87 -16.07
C GLU A 108 7.59 2.93 -15.08
N ARG A 109 6.84 2.04 -14.40
CA ARG A 109 7.40 1.01 -13.51
C ARG A 109 8.40 0.12 -14.26
N ARG A 110 8.01 -0.41 -15.42
CA ARG A 110 8.88 -1.24 -16.25
C ARG A 110 10.14 -0.50 -16.68
N ARG A 111 10.02 0.76 -17.09
CA ARG A 111 11.18 1.58 -17.48
C ARG A 111 12.15 1.78 -16.32
N VAL A 112 11.65 1.99 -15.10
CA VAL A 112 12.48 2.11 -13.90
C VAL A 112 13.16 0.78 -13.58
N GLU A 113 12.44 -0.33 -13.63
CA GLU A 113 12.99 -1.69 -13.43
C GLU A 113 14.09 -2.01 -14.45
N GLU A 114 13.87 -1.70 -15.73
CA GLU A 114 14.86 -1.89 -16.79
C GLU A 114 16.11 -1.02 -16.59
N HIS A 115 15.94 0.25 -16.22
CA HIS A 115 17.07 1.13 -15.92
C HIS A 115 17.87 0.65 -14.70
N ALA A 116 17.19 0.19 -13.65
CA ALA A 116 17.83 -0.33 -12.45
C ALA A 116 18.60 -1.63 -12.74
N SER A 117 18.02 -2.53 -13.54
CA SER A 117 18.69 -3.76 -13.97
C SER A 117 19.96 -3.46 -14.76
N LYS A 118 19.88 -2.55 -15.75
CA LYS A 118 21.04 -2.18 -16.56
C LYS A 118 22.15 -1.54 -15.74
N ALA A 119 21.80 -0.62 -14.84
CA ALA A 119 22.79 0.00 -13.97
C ALA A 119 23.49 -1.01 -13.05
N LEU A 120 22.79 -2.07 -12.63
CA LEU A 120 23.37 -3.16 -11.87
C LEU A 120 24.29 -4.03 -12.74
N ASP A 121 23.84 -4.40 -13.94
CA ASP A 121 24.64 -5.18 -14.90
C ASP A 121 25.94 -4.44 -15.28
N ASP A 122 25.85 -3.14 -15.57
CA ASP A 122 26.99 -2.29 -15.89
C ASP A 122 27.99 -2.21 -14.73
N ALA A 123 27.51 -2.07 -13.49
CA ALA A 123 28.35 -2.04 -12.29
C ALA A 123 29.06 -3.40 -12.04
N ILE A 124 28.37 -4.52 -12.30
CA ILE A 124 28.97 -5.86 -12.20
C ILE A 124 30.04 -6.03 -13.29
N GLU A 125 29.78 -5.60 -14.52
CA GLU A 125 30.75 -5.69 -15.62
C GLU A 125 32.01 -4.86 -15.33
N GLU A 126 31.85 -3.66 -14.77
CA GLU A 126 32.97 -2.81 -14.33
C GLU A 126 33.81 -3.50 -13.25
N GLU A 127 33.19 -3.99 -12.16
CA GLU A 127 33.92 -4.71 -11.09
C GLU A 127 34.61 -5.99 -11.60
N VAL A 128 33.97 -6.73 -12.50
CA VAL A 128 34.56 -7.94 -13.10
C VAL A 128 35.76 -7.58 -13.97
N SER A 129 35.67 -6.50 -14.76
CA SER A 129 36.77 -6.04 -15.61
C SER A 129 37.99 -5.58 -14.79
N GLU A 130 37.76 -4.85 -13.69
CA GLU A 130 38.80 -4.37 -12.80
C GLU A 130 39.52 -5.53 -12.08
N GLN A 131 38.78 -6.53 -11.61
CA GLN A 131 39.35 -7.74 -11.01
C GLN A 131 40.14 -8.60 -12.02
N LEU A 132 39.72 -8.62 -13.29
CA LEU A 132 40.45 -9.34 -14.35
C LEU A 132 41.77 -8.64 -14.69
N ASP A 133 41.78 -7.30 -14.70
CA ASP A 133 42.97 -6.49 -14.92
C ASP A 133 43.96 -6.58 -13.75
N GLU A 134 43.49 -6.54 -12.49
CA GLU A 134 44.33 -6.76 -11.30
C GLU A 134 44.95 -8.16 -11.26
N ARG A 135 44.23 -9.17 -11.78
CA ARG A 135 44.74 -10.55 -11.87
C ARG A 135 45.58 -10.80 -13.13
N GLY A 136 45.75 -9.81 -14.00
CA GLY A 136 46.56 -9.89 -15.23
C GLY A 136 45.97 -10.80 -16.32
N ILE A 137 44.66 -11.07 -16.28
CA ILE A 137 43.96 -11.94 -17.23
C ILE A 137 43.31 -11.07 -18.31
N ARG A 138 44.05 -10.73 -19.36
CA ARG A 138 43.49 -9.93 -20.47
C ARG A 138 42.43 -10.72 -21.27
N PRO A 139 41.27 -10.12 -21.61
CA PRO A 139 40.35 -10.73 -22.55
C PRO A 139 41.03 -10.84 -23.92
N ARG A 140 41.03 -12.05 -24.48
CA ARG A 140 41.57 -12.33 -25.82
C ARG A 140 40.69 -11.62 -26.85
N GLY A 141 41.15 -10.48 -27.33
CA GLY A 141 40.50 -9.73 -28.41
C GLY A 141 40.25 -10.61 -29.65
N PRO A 142 39.29 -10.24 -30.52
CA PRO A 142 38.89 -11.06 -31.64
C PRO A 142 40.11 -11.34 -32.51
N SER A 143 40.42 -12.62 -32.71
CA SER A 143 41.46 -13.03 -33.64
C SER A 143 41.00 -12.69 -35.05
N VAL A 144 41.42 -11.52 -35.54
CA VAL A 144 41.35 -11.19 -36.96
C VAL A 144 42.25 -12.21 -37.68
N PRO A 145 41.71 -13.09 -38.53
CA PRO A 145 42.55 -13.99 -39.30
C PRO A 145 43.35 -13.13 -40.29
N ALA A 146 44.67 -13.25 -40.22
CA ALA A 146 45.56 -12.69 -41.22
C ALA A 146 45.33 -13.43 -42.56
N ALA A 147 44.97 -12.65 -43.58
CA ALA A 147 45.10 -12.84 -45.02
C ALA A 147 44.97 -14.28 -45.58
#